data_AF-A0A1G3QU02-F1
#
_entry.id   AF-A0A1G3QU02-F1
#
_cell.length_a   1.000
_cell.length_b   1.000
_cell.length_c   1.000
_cell.angle_alpha   90.00
_cell.angle_beta   90.00
_cell.angle_gamma   90.00
#
_symmetry.space_group_name_H-M   'P 1'
#
loop_
_entity.id
_entity.type
_entity.pdbx_description
1 polymer ?
#
loop_
_entity_poly.entity_id
_entity_poly.type
_entity_poly.pdbx_seq_one_letter_code
_entity_poly.pdbx_strand_id
1 'polypeptide(L)'
;MGWLEELTAQEEALRERLVSLLGRPEAAEIPPPADFHREILPAVQAMQTALDDFLCGRDMDERAWMSYEVRLKLPLFSHLRTLFCLVSAAEAEPAA
;
A
#
# COMPACT_ATOMS: atom_id res chain seq x y z
N MET A 1 14.14 -17.73 -0.34
CA MET A 1 13.67 -16.61 0.48
C MET A 1 13.83 -15.35 -0.36
N GLY A 2 12.73 -14.83 -0.92
CA GLY A 2 12.69 -13.65 -1.79
C GLY A 2 11.45 -12.79 -1.54
N TRP A 3 10.72 -13.02 -0.44
CA TRP A 3 9.44 -12.37 -0.16
C TRP A 3 9.58 -10.83 -0.09
N LEU A 4 10.66 -10.34 0.52
CA LEU A 4 10.89 -8.91 0.64
C LEU A 4 11.26 -8.30 -0.71
N GLU A 5 12.06 -9.00 -1.52
CA GLU A 5 12.42 -8.57 -2.87
C GLU A 5 11.18 -8.51 -3.78
N GLU A 6 10.27 -9.49 -3.66
CA GLU A 6 8.99 -9.51 -4.35
C GLU A 6 8.12 -8.30 -3.95
N LEU A 7 8.01 -8.01 -2.66
CA LEU A 7 7.28 -6.83 -2.19
C LEU A 7 7.95 -5.52 -2.61
N THR A 8 9.28 -5.46 -2.65
CA THR A 8 10.03 -4.29 -3.14
C THR A 8 9.75 -4.04 -4.62
N ALA A 9 9.76 -5.08 -5.45
CA ALA A 9 9.40 -4.94 -6.86
C ALA A 9 7.96 -4.46 -7.04
N GLN A 10 7.03 -4.93 -6.19
CA GLN A 10 5.65 -4.44 -6.20
C GLN A 10 5.54 -2.96 -5.78
N GLU A 11 6.32 -2.52 -4.79
CA GLU A 11 6.34 -1.10 -4.39
C GLU A 11 6.93 -0.20 -5.49
N GLU A 12 7.98 -0.65 -6.17
CA GLU A 12 8.53 0.08 -7.32
C GLU A 12 7.50 0.22 -8.43
N ALA A 13 6.79 -0.86 -8.78
CA ALA A 13 5.70 -0.80 -9.74
C ALA A 13 4.55 0.13 -9.29
N LEU A 14 4.22 0.13 -7.99
CA LEU A 14 3.24 1.05 -7.42
C LEU A 14 3.69 2.50 -7.53
N ARG A 15 4.97 2.77 -7.27
CA ARG A 15 5.57 4.10 -7.42
C ARG A 15 5.48 4.60 -8.86
N GLU A 16 5.82 3.76 -9.83
CA GLU A 16 5.73 4.10 -11.25
C GLU A 16 4.28 4.42 -11.67
N ARG A 17 3.31 3.62 -11.21
CA ARG A 17 1.88 3.89 -11.45
C ARG A 17 1.45 5.23 -10.86
N LEU A 18 1.85 5.55 -9.64
CA LEU A 18 1.54 6.84 -9.01
C LEU A 18 2.12 8.02 -9.80
N VAL A 19 3.38 7.91 -10.23
CA VAL A 19 4.02 8.94 -11.05
C VAL A 19 3.28 9.11 -12.38
N SER A 20 2.83 8.02 -12.99
CA SER A 20 2.04 8.07 -14.22
C SER A 20 0.67 8.71 -14.03
N LEU A 21 0.00 8.44 -12.91
CA LEU A 21 -1.35 8.92 -12.62
C LEU A 21 -1.39 10.39 -12.18
N LEU A 22 -0.45 10.79 -11.35
CA LEU A 22 -0.36 12.17 -10.87
C LEU A 22 0.19 13.13 -11.94
N GLY A 23 0.67 12.59 -13.07
CA GLY A 23 1.43 13.35 -14.04
C GLY A 23 2.75 13.85 -13.46
N ARG A 24 3.62 14.40 -14.31
CA ARG A 24 4.75 15.17 -13.78
C ARG A 24 4.17 16.36 -12.99
N PRO A 25 4.72 16.70 -11.81
CA PRO A 25 4.20 17.77 -10.94
C PRO A 25 4.16 19.18 -11.59
N GLU A 26 4.65 19.31 -12.83
CA GLU A 26 4.65 20.50 -13.65
C GLU A 26 3.31 20.75 -14.38
N ALA A 27 2.45 19.73 -14.52
CA ALA A 27 1.10 19.84 -15.09
C ALA A 27 0.06 19.73 -13.96
N ALA A 28 -0.42 20.87 -13.49
CA ALA A 28 -1.10 21.08 -12.21
C ALA A 28 -2.53 20.50 -12.05
N GLU A 29 -2.86 19.36 -12.66
CA GLU A 29 -4.15 18.70 -12.44
C GLU A 29 -3.95 17.42 -11.62
N ILE A 30 -4.14 17.55 -10.31
CA ILE A 30 -4.24 16.39 -9.42
C ILE A 30 -5.47 15.60 -9.87
N PRO A 31 -5.33 14.31 -10.23
CA PRO A 31 -6.48 13.50 -10.64
C PRO A 31 -7.53 13.47 -9.53
N PRO A 32 -8.82 13.44 -9.89
CA PRO A 32 -9.89 13.41 -8.90
C PRO A 32 -9.73 12.20 -7.97
N PRO A 33 -10.10 12.32 -6.67
CA PRO A 33 -9.87 11.26 -5.68
C PRO A 33 -10.43 9.89 -6.06
N ALA A 34 -11.54 9.86 -6.81
CA ALA A 34 -12.16 8.63 -7.27
C ALA A 34 -11.26 7.82 -8.22
N ASP A 35 -10.54 8.48 -9.13
CA ASP A 35 -9.61 7.80 -10.03
C ASP A 35 -8.35 7.33 -9.30
N PHE A 36 -7.84 8.14 -8.35
CA PHE A 36 -6.74 7.72 -7.48
C PHE A 36 -7.12 6.47 -6.66
N HIS A 37 -8.30 6.46 -6.04
CA HIS A 37 -8.78 5.31 -5.27
C HIS A 37 -8.95 4.08 -6.16
N ARG A 38 -9.58 4.22 -7.34
CA ARG A 38 -9.81 3.09 -8.25
C ARG A 38 -8.52 2.40 -8.69
N GLU A 39 -7.45 3.15 -8.88
CA GLU A 39 -6.19 2.62 -9.41
C GLU A 39 -5.22 2.17 -8.31
N ILE A 40 -5.13 2.93 -7.20
CA ILE A 40 -4.10 2.73 -6.16
C ILE A 40 -4.57 1.78 -5.06
N LEU A 41 -5.83 1.85 -4.65
CA LEU A 41 -6.35 1.01 -3.57
C LEU A 41 -6.21 -0.50 -3.89
N PRO A 42 -6.55 -0.99 -5.10
CA PRO A 42 -6.38 -2.41 -5.43
C PRO A 42 -4.91 -2.86 -5.38
N ALA A 43 -3.97 -1.98 -5.78
CA ALA A 43 -2.55 -2.30 -5.75
C ALA A 43 -2.04 -2.43 -4.30
N VAL A 44 -2.47 -1.53 -3.41
CA VAL A 44 -2.14 -1.61 -1.98
C VAL A 44 -2.78 -2.85 -1.35
N GLN A 45 -4.02 -3.19 -1.68
CA GLN A 45 -4.69 -4.40 -1.20
C GLN A 45 -3.98 -5.68 -1.68
N ALA A 46 -3.52 -5.72 -2.92
CA ALA A 46 -2.77 -6.85 -3.46
C ALA A 46 -1.43 -7.05 -2.71
N MET A 47 -0.69 -5.97 -2.45
CA MET A 47 0.54 -6.02 -1.65
C MET A 47 0.27 -6.49 -0.21
N GLN A 48 -0.80 -6.01 0.42
CA GLN A 48 -1.20 -6.45 1.75
C GLN A 48 -1.57 -7.94 1.77
N THR A 49 -2.31 -8.41 0.76
CA THR A 49 -2.66 -9.83 0.62
C THR A 49 -1.41 -10.70 0.47
N ALA A 50 -0.46 -10.28 -0.37
CA ALA A 50 0.81 -11.00 -0.54
C ALA A 50 1.60 -11.07 0.78
N LEU A 51 1.65 -9.97 1.54
CA LEU A 51 2.25 -9.96 2.87
C LEU A 51 1.54 -10.94 3.81
N ASP A 52 0.21 -10.93 3.84
CA ASP A 52 -0.57 -11.82 4.71
C ASP A 52 -0.34 -13.30 4.37
N ASP A 53 -0.20 -13.63 3.08
CA ASP A 53 0.17 -14.98 2.62
C ASP A 53 1.56 -15.38 3.13
N PHE A 54 2.56 -14.48 3.07
CA PHE A 54 3.89 -14.75 3.61
C PHE A 54 3.91 -14.91 5.13
N LEU A 55 3.02 -14.20 5.84
CA LEU A 55 2.86 -14.27 7.29
C LEU A 55 2.02 -15.49 7.72
N CYS A 56 1.32 -16.15 6.80
CA CYS A 56 0.46 -17.28 7.11
C CYS A 56 1.30 -18.48 7.59
N GLY A 57 0.89 -19.07 8.72
CA GLY A 57 1.61 -20.19 9.34
C GLY A 57 2.90 -19.82 10.07
N ARG A 58 3.27 -18.53 10.13
CA ARG A 58 4.40 -18.01 10.91
C ARG A 58 4.04 -17.79 12.37
N ASP A 59 5.03 -17.90 13.24
CA ASP A 59 4.85 -17.58 14.65
C ASP A 59 4.77 -16.06 14.90
N MET A 60 4.48 -15.66 16.14
CA MET A 60 4.30 -14.24 16.45
C MET A 60 5.57 -13.41 16.28
N ASP A 61 6.74 -13.98 16.59
CA ASP A 61 8.02 -13.27 16.55
C ASP A 61 8.45 -13.06 15.09
N GLU A 62 8.33 -14.11 14.27
CA GLU A 62 8.52 -14.03 12.82
C GLU A 62 7.59 -12.98 12.20
N ARG A 63 6.31 -12.99 12.57
CA ARG A 63 5.33 -12.04 12.01
C ARG A 63 5.64 -10.61 12.41
N ALA A 64 6.04 -10.38 13.67
CA ALA A 64 6.42 -9.07 14.16
C ALA A 64 7.66 -8.55 13.43
N TRP A 65 8.68 -9.40 13.27
CA TRP A 65 9.91 -9.06 12.55
C TRP A 65 9.64 -8.75 11.08
N MET A 66 8.93 -9.61 10.36
CA MET A 66 8.61 -9.39 8.94
C MET A 66 7.78 -8.12 8.73
N SER A 67 6.78 -7.89 9.59
CA SER A 67 5.97 -6.66 9.54
C SER A 67 6.80 -5.41 9.80
N TYR A 68 7.81 -5.49 10.66
CA TYR A 68 8.75 -4.41 10.93
C TYR A 68 9.65 -4.13 9.72
N GLU A 69 10.22 -5.18 9.10
CA GLU A 69 11.01 -5.05 7.88
C GLU A 69 10.22 -4.39 6.75
N VAL A 70 8.94 -4.76 6.58
CA VAL A 70 8.07 -4.11 5.60
C VAL A 70 7.93 -2.62 5.87
N ARG A 71 7.71 -2.22 7.13
CA ARG A 71 7.59 -0.79 7.47
C ARG A 71 8.85 0.00 7.18
N LEU A 72 10.03 -0.60 7.37
CA LEU A 72 11.31 0.06 7.13
C LEU A 72 11.67 0.13 5.64
N LYS A 73 11.36 -0.92 4.89
CA LYS A 73 11.85 -1.09 3.51
C LYS A 73 10.83 -0.73 2.45
N LEU A 74 9.55 -0.70 2.80
CA LEU A 74 8.42 -0.40 1.91
C LEU A 74 7.62 0.80 2.45
N PRO A 75 8.22 2.01 2.48
CA PRO A 75 7.62 3.19 3.09
C PRO A 75 6.40 3.69 2.33
N LEU A 76 6.36 3.57 1.00
CA LEU A 76 5.25 4.05 0.18
C LEU A 76 4.01 3.19 0.43
N PHE A 77 4.18 1.86 0.36
CA PHE A 77 3.11 0.92 0.68
C PHE A 77 2.61 1.13 2.11
N SER A 78 3.53 1.23 3.08
CA SER A 78 3.17 1.44 4.49
C SER A 78 2.37 2.72 4.71
N HIS A 79 2.75 3.81 4.03
CA HIS A 79 2.07 5.08 4.12
C HIS A 79 0.67 5.02 3.49
N LEU A 80 0.56 4.53 2.26
CA LEU A 80 -0.71 4.44 1.54
C LEU A 80 -1.70 3.52 2.24
N ARG A 81 -1.24 2.36 2.74
CA ARG A 81 -2.08 1.47 3.54
C ARG A 81 -2.66 2.20 4.75
N THR A 82 -1.84 2.96 5.47
CA THR A 82 -2.30 3.72 6.64
C THR A 82 -3.37 4.73 6.25
N LEU A 83 -3.16 5.47 5.16
CA LEU A 83 -4.15 6.41 4.64
C LEU A 83 -5.47 5.71 4.30
N PHE A 84 -5.43 4.61 3.56
CA PHE A 84 -6.65 3.88 3.17
C PHE A 84 -7.38 3.27 4.37
N CYS A 85 -6.67 2.74 5.37
CA CYS A 85 -7.30 2.27 6.60
C CYS A 85 -8.01 3.39 7.36
N LEU A 86 -7.41 4.58 7.42
CA LEU A 86 -8.01 5.74 8.09
C LEU A 86 -9.24 6.25 7.34
N VAL A 87 -9.19 6.31 6.01
CA VAL A 87 -10.33 6.72 5.18
C VAL A 87 -11.49 5.73 5.30
N SER A 88 -11.22 4.43 5.20
CA SER A 88 -12.27 3.40 5.36
C SER A 88 -12.88 3.41 6.76
N ALA A 89 -12.12 3.75 7.81
CA ALA A 89 -12.67 3.91 9.15
C ALA A 89 -13.60 5.13 9.24
N ALA A 90 -13.22 6.26 8.62
CA ALA A 90 -14.03 7.47 8.58
C ALA A 90 -15.33 7.30 7.76
N GLU A 91 -15.32 6.49 6.69
CA GLU A 91 -16.51 6.16 5.90
C GLU A 91 -17.45 5.16 6.58
N ALA A 92 -16.94 4.36 7.53
CA ALA A 92 -17.72 3.37 8.27
C ALA A 92 -18.44 3.95 9.50
N GLU A 93 -18.09 5.16 9.96
CA GLU A 93 -18.87 5.87 10.97
C GLU A 93 -20.14 6.45 10.33
N PRO A 94 -21.36 5.99 10.70
CA PRO A 94 -22.57 6.62 10.22
C PRO A 94 -22.62 8.04 10.78
N ALA A 95 -22.88 9.02 9.92
CA ALA A 95 -23.20 10.39 10.33
C ALA A 95 -24.32 10.33 11.38
N ALA A 96 -23.97 10.67 12.61
CA ALA A 96 -24.86 10.70 13.77
C ALA A 96 -25.90 11.82 13.67
#